data_AF-A0A508WR96-F1
#
_entry.id   AF-A0A508WR96-F1
#
_cell.length_a   1.000
_cell.length_b   1.000
_cell.length_c   1.000
_cell.angle_alpha   90.00
_cell.angle_beta   90.00
_cell.angle_gamma   90.00
#
_symmetry.space_group_name_H-M   'P 1'
#
loop_
_entity.id
_entity.type
_entity.pdbx_description
1 polymer ?
#
loop_
_entity_poly.entity_id
_entity_poly.type
_entity_poly.pdbx_seq_one_letter_code
_entity_poly.pdbx_strand_id
1 'polypeptide(L)' 'MHTIVLPFVDEIIAPMIFSLPLQLLAYHTAVSMGTDVDQPRNLAKSVTVE' A
#
# COMPACT_ATOMS: atom_id res chain seq x y z
N MET A 1 -12.47 -13.14 13.69
CA MET A 1 -11.29 -12.26 13.57
C MET A 1 -10.42 -12.82 12.46
N HIS A 2 -10.12 -12.04 11.42
CA HIS A 2 -9.28 -12.50 10.29
C HIS A 2 -7.85 -11.99 10.46
N THR A 3 -6.87 -12.82 10.13
CA THR A 3 -5.44 -12.52 10.29
C THR A 3 -4.70 -12.95 9.02
N ILE A 4 -3.75 -12.12 8.57
CA ILE A 4 -2.78 -12.48 7.52
C ILE A 4 -1.48 -12.85 8.22
N VAL A 5 -1.06 -14.11 8.09
CA VAL A 5 0.19 -14.59 8.67
C VAL A 5 1.32 -14.31 7.69
N LEU A 6 2.35 -13.61 8.16
CA LEU A 6 3.57 -13.34 7.41
C LEU A 6 4.68 -14.33 7.78
N PRO A 7 5.65 -14.56 6.88
CA PRO A 7 6.83 -15.36 7.22
C PRO A 7 7.64 -14.70 8.34
N PHE A 8 8.41 -15.52 9.05
CA PHE A 8 9.47 -15.00 9.91
C PHE A 8 10.53 -14.30 9.06
N VAL A 9 10.92 -13.09 9.46
CA VAL A 9 11.91 -12.27 8.77
C VAL A 9 12.77 -11.55 9.80
N ASP A 10 14.01 -11.20 9.43
CA ASP A 10 14.88 -10.41 10.31
C ASP A 10 14.24 -9.08 10.69
N GLU A 11 14.45 -8.66 11.95
CA GLU A 11 13.84 -7.45 12.52
C GLU A 11 14.17 -6.20 11.68
N ILE A 12 15.38 -6.14 11.11
CA ILE A 12 15.83 -5.02 10.28
C ILE A 12 14.99 -4.86 8.99
N ILE A 13 14.44 -5.96 8.45
CA ILE A 13 13.62 -5.93 7.23
C ILE A 13 12.12 -6.05 7.51
N ALA A 14 11.74 -6.39 8.74
CA ALA A 14 10.33 -6.57 9.13
C ALA A 14 9.43 -5.38 8.73
N PRO A 15 9.82 -4.10 8.90
CA PRO A 15 8.98 -2.98 8.49
C PRO A 15 8.65 -2.97 6.99
N MET A 16 9.59 -3.38 6.13
CA MET A 16 9.37 -3.45 4.68
C MET A 16 8.36 -4.55 4.34
N ILE A 17 8.53 -5.75 4.91
CA ILE A 17 7.68 -6.90 4.62
C ILE A 17 6.25 -6.69 5.16
N PHE A 18 6.12 -6.11 6.35
CA PHE A 18 4.82 -5.82 6.97
C PHE A 18 4.04 -4.71 6.25
N SER A 19 4.71 -3.89 5.43
CA SER A 19 4.02 -2.89 4.60
C SER A 19 3.28 -3.50 3.40
N LEU A 20 3.71 -4.67 2.91
CA LEU A 20 3.18 -5.27 1.67
C LEU A 20 1.68 -5.61 1.75
N PRO A 21 1.16 -6.25 2.82
CA PRO A 21 -0.27 -6.53 2.92
C PRO A 21 -1.12 -5.26 2.94
N LEU A 22 -0.61 -4.17 3.54
CA LEU A 22 -1.31 -2.89 3.59
C LEU A 22 -1.34 -2.22 2.21
N GLN A 23 -0.24 -2.28 1.47
CA GLN A 23 -0.17 -1.81 0.07
C GLN A 23 -1.14 -2.59 -0.82
N LEU A 24 -1.17 -3.91 -0.69
CA LEU A 24 -2.09 -4.78 -1.45
C LEU A 24 -3.56 -4.54 -1.06
N LEU A 25 -3.85 -4.34 0.22
CA LEU A 25 -5.19 -3.98 0.68
C LEU A 25 -5.64 -2.66 0.06
N ALA A 26 -4.78 -1.64 0.06
CA ALA A 26 -5.08 -0.35 -0.56
C ALA A 26 -5.34 -0.49 -2.06
N TYR A 27 -4.48 -1.23 -2.77
CA TYR A 27 -4.64 -1.53 -4.19
C TYR A 27 -5.97 -2.21 -4.49
N HIS A 28 -6.26 -3.34 -3.84
CA HIS A 28 -7.49 -4.09 -4.09
C HIS A 28 -8.76 -3.32 -3.70
N THR A 29 -8.69 -2.50 -2.65
CA THR A 29 -9.78 -1.60 -2.28
C THR A 29 -10.03 -0.56 -3.38
N ALA A 30 -8.98 0.11 -3.85
CA ALA A 30 -9.09 1.12 -4.91
C ALA A 30 -9.61 0.53 -6.23
N VAL A 31 -9.16 -0.68 -6.61
CA VAL A 31 -9.68 -1.42 -7.77
C VAL A 31 -11.15 -1.77 -7.57
N SER A 32 -11.53 -2.29 -6.40
CA SER A 32 -12.92 -2.64 -6.09
C SER A 32 -13.85 -1.42 -6.08
N MET A 33 -13.32 -0.24 -5.75
CA MET A 33 -14.04 1.02 -5.77
C MET A 33 -14.08 1.68 -7.16
N GLY A 34 -13.38 1.12 -8.16
CA GLY A 34 -13.31 1.69 -9.52
C GLY A 34 -12.57 3.02 -9.58
N THR A 35 -11.68 3.30 -8.63
CA THR A 35 -10.86 4.52 -8.63
C THR A 35 -9.56 4.31 -9.40
N ASP A 36 -9.02 5.38 -10.00
CA ASP A 36 -7.71 5.35 -10.65
C ASP A 36 -6.59 5.23 -9.60
N VAL A 37 -5.93 4.06 -9.58
CA VAL A 37 -4.90 3.73 -8.61
C VAL A 37 -3.58 4.46 -8.92
N ASP A 38 -3.29 4.66 -10.21
CA ASP A 38 -2.03 5.26 -10.67
C ASP A 38 -2.11 6.79 -10.64
N GLN A 39 -3.31 7.36 -10.80
CA GLN A 39 -3.57 8.79 -10.79
C GLN A 39 -4.68 9.15 -9.78
N PRO A 40 -4.39 9.09 -8.47
CA PRO A 40 -5.36 9.45 -7.45
C PRO A 40 -5.78 10.92 -7.57
N ARG A 41 -7.07 11.17 -7.32
CA ARG A 41 -7.65 12.52 -7.39
C ARG A 41 -6.88 13.51 -6.52
N ASN A 42 -6.65 14.71 -7.07
CA ASN A 42 -6.00 15.84 -6.40
C ASN A 42 -4.51 15.65 -6.05
N LEU A 43 -3.87 14.58 -6.53
CA LEU A 43 -2.45 14.32 -6.29
C LEU A 43 -1.65 14.38 -7.58
N ALA A 44 -0.37 14.70 -7.43
CA ALA A 44 0.65 14.57 -8.46
C ALA A 44 1.73 13.61 -7.95
N LYS A 45 2.50 13.00 -8.86
CA LYS A 45 3.58 12.08 -8.50
C LYS A 45 4.67 12.75 -7.67
N SER A 46 4.91 14.04 -7.92
CA SER A 46 5.88 14.88 -7.24
C SER A 46 5.36 16.31 -7.25
N VAL A 47 5.47 17.01 -6.11
CA VAL A 47 5.17 18.45 -6.02
C VAL A 47 6.47 19.21 -6.21
N THR A 48 6.55 20.04 -7.25
CA THR A 48 7.76 20.79 -7.62
C THR A 48 7.58 22.31 -7.49
N VAL A 49 6.47 22.76 -6.92
CA VAL A 49 6.16 24.17 -6.68
C VAL A 49 6.20 24.42 -5.17
N GLU A 50 6.67 25.60 -4.77
CA GLU A 50 6.67 26.09 -3.38
C GLU A 50 5.32 26.68 -2.97
#